data_AF-A0A3D5K4X1-F1
#
_entry.id   AF-A0A3D5K4X1-F1
#
_cell.length_a   1.000
_cell.length_b   1.000
_cell.length_c   1.000
_cell.angle_alpha   90.00
_cell.angle_beta   90.00
_cell.angle_gamma   90.00
#
_symmetry.space_group_name_H-M   'P 1'
#
loop_
_entity.id
_entity.type
_entity.pdbx_description
1 polymer ?
#
loop_
_entity_poly.entity_id
_entity_poly.type
_entity_poly.pdbx_seq_one_letter_code
_entity_poly.pdbx_strand_id
1 'polypeptide(L)'
;MRIAVLGLGRMGWHLAAHLSESAAVDELVVFDVVDGLASRWADENSGEVADSVTSAVTGAEFIITSLPADQELQVVADELVPTITTGAVWVDHSTVSARLARTVNASVSAADAYFLDAPVSGGVDGARKGVLTVMVGGDEGAFARAEPVVGSYASRIRRMGGPGAGQLTKMVN
;
A
#
# COMPACT_ATOMS: atom_id res chain seq x y z
N MET A 1 -7.04 0.83 -13.96
CA MET A 1 -7.53 0.54 -12.60
C MET A 1 -7.47 1.79 -11.75
N ARG A 2 -8.31 1.87 -10.71
CA ARG A 2 -8.25 2.95 -9.71
C ARG A 2 -7.43 2.54 -8.50
N ILE A 3 -6.42 3.35 -8.15
CA ILE A 3 -5.48 3.07 -7.06
C ILE A 3 -5.44 4.23 -6.07
N ALA A 4 -5.51 3.92 -4.78
CA ALA A 4 -5.26 4.87 -3.70
C ALA A 4 -3.87 4.66 -3.10
N VAL A 5 -3.14 5.74 -2.82
CA VAL A 5 -1.88 5.69 -2.04
C VAL A 5 -2.02 6.55 -0.80
N LEU A 6 -1.89 5.94 0.38
CA LEU A 6 -1.95 6.64 1.67
C LEU A 6 -0.57 6.64 2.34
N GLY A 7 -0.09 7.82 2.70
CA GLY A 7 1.24 8.03 3.25
C GLY A 7 2.26 8.30 2.16
N LEU A 8 2.64 9.57 2.02
CA LEU A 8 3.57 10.11 1.03
C LEU A 8 4.90 10.51 1.65
N GLY A 9 5.30 9.79 2.70
CA GLY A 9 6.65 9.88 3.26
C GLY A 9 7.73 9.42 2.26
N ARG A 10 8.97 9.26 2.76
CA ARG A 10 10.15 8.94 1.93
C ARG A 10 9.99 7.73 0.99
N MET A 11 9.16 6.76 1.37
CA MET A 11 8.88 5.59 0.54
C MET A 11 7.66 5.83 -0.34
N GLY A 12 6.50 6.08 0.26
CA GLY A 12 5.23 6.24 -0.46
C GLY A 12 5.23 7.30 -1.55
N TRP A 13 5.99 8.40 -1.39
CA TRP A 13 6.20 9.39 -2.44
C TRP A 13 6.67 8.77 -3.77
N HIS A 14 7.69 7.92 -3.70
CA HIS A 14 8.25 7.26 -4.88
C HIS A 14 7.38 6.11 -5.37
N LEU A 15 6.67 5.41 -4.49
CA LEU A 15 5.72 4.37 -4.91
C LEU A 15 4.60 4.97 -5.74
N ALA A 16 4.00 6.07 -5.25
CA ALA A 16 2.99 6.81 -5.98
C ALA A 16 3.52 7.35 -7.31
N ALA A 17 4.76 7.88 -7.34
CA ALA A 17 5.37 8.39 -8.58
C ALA A 17 5.57 7.30 -9.65
N HIS A 18 5.93 6.07 -9.28
CA HIS A 18 5.98 4.98 -10.27
C HIS A 18 4.58 4.55 -10.74
N LEU A 19 3.59 4.62 -9.86
CA LEU A 19 2.21 4.29 -10.21
C LEU A 19 1.59 5.34 -11.15
N SER A 20 1.94 6.63 -11.00
CA SER A 20 1.44 7.70 -11.88
C SER A 20 1.95 7.58 -13.31
N GLU A 21 3.10 6.94 -13.51
CA GLU A 21 3.68 6.67 -14.83
C GLU A 21 3.18 5.34 -15.44
N SER A 22 2.46 4.51 -14.67
CA SER A 22 2.03 3.18 -15.10
C SER A 22 0.78 3.25 -15.98
N ALA A 23 0.88 2.73 -17.19
CA ALA A 23 -0.24 2.67 -18.14
C ALA A 23 -1.41 1.77 -17.67
N ALA A 24 -1.23 1.00 -16.59
CA ALA A 24 -2.29 0.17 -15.99
C ALA A 24 -3.17 0.96 -15.00
N VAL A 25 -2.78 2.18 -14.64
CA VAL A 25 -3.45 3.04 -13.68
C VAL A 25 -4.24 4.10 -14.43
N ASP A 26 -5.57 4.02 -14.36
CA ASP A 26 -6.47 4.98 -15.00
C ASP A 26 -6.70 6.19 -14.10
N GLU A 27 -6.73 5.95 -12.78
CA GLU A 27 -6.96 6.95 -11.76
C GLU A 27 -6.08 6.63 -10.55
N LEU A 28 -5.24 7.59 -10.17
CA LEU A 28 -4.40 7.52 -8.99
C LEU A 28 -4.82 8.61 -8.02
N VAL A 29 -5.23 8.23 -6.82
CA VAL A 29 -5.61 9.16 -5.75
C VAL A 29 -4.60 9.05 -4.62
N VAL A 30 -4.08 10.19 -4.15
CA VAL A 30 -3.09 10.23 -3.08
C VAL A 30 -3.61 10.98 -1.87
N PHE A 31 -3.18 10.55 -0.69
CA PHE A 31 -3.50 11.21 0.57
C PHE A 31 -2.34 11.10 1.56
N ASP A 32 -2.11 12.16 2.32
CA ASP A 32 -1.27 12.16 3.51
C ASP A 32 -1.88 13.07 4.56
N VAL A 33 -1.74 12.70 5.83
CA VAL A 33 -2.25 13.48 6.97
C VAL A 33 -1.46 14.78 7.18
N VAL A 34 -0.24 14.87 6.65
CA VAL A 34 0.58 16.08 6.69
C VAL A 34 0.06 17.08 5.66
N ASP A 35 -0.52 18.17 6.15
CA ASP A 35 -1.06 19.26 5.34
C ASP A 35 -0.10 19.70 4.22
N GLY A 36 -0.62 19.71 2.99
CA GLY A 36 0.09 20.15 1.80
C GLY A 36 1.09 19.15 1.21
N LEU A 37 1.36 18.00 1.86
CA LEU A 37 2.29 17.01 1.31
C LEU A 37 1.73 16.35 0.04
N ALA A 38 0.45 15.99 0.04
CA ALA A 38 -0.22 15.43 -1.14
C ALA A 38 -0.31 16.43 -2.30
N SER A 39 -0.57 17.70 -2.02
CA SER A 39 -0.55 18.76 -3.05
C SER A 39 0.83 18.92 -3.67
N ARG A 40 1.90 18.94 -2.87
CA ARG A 40 3.28 18.97 -3.38
C ARG A 40 3.62 17.77 -4.24
N TRP A 41 3.12 16.59 -3.87
CA TRP A 41 3.32 15.39 -4.69
C TRP A 41 2.65 15.55 -6.07
N ALA A 42 1.43 16.09 -6.10
CA ALA A 42 0.68 16.35 -7.32
C ALA A 42 1.25 17.50 -8.19
N ASP A 43 2.04 18.41 -7.61
CA ASP A 43 2.78 19.42 -8.38
C ASP A 43 3.87 18.79 -9.27
N GLU A 44 4.36 17.61 -8.91
CA GLU A 44 5.46 16.92 -9.59
C GLU A 44 5.01 15.68 -10.37
N ASN A 45 3.81 15.16 -10.12
CA ASN A 45 3.34 13.86 -10.64
C ASN A 45 1.85 13.92 -11.04
N SER A 46 1.41 12.98 -11.89
CA SER A 46 0.00 12.86 -12.27
C SER A 46 -0.80 12.07 -11.23
N GLY A 47 -1.84 12.67 -10.68
CA GLY A 47 -2.78 12.02 -9.77
C GLY A 47 -3.68 13.05 -9.08
N GLU A 48 -4.73 12.57 -8.45
CA GLU A 48 -5.69 13.38 -7.71
C GLU A 48 -5.34 13.40 -6.23
N VAL A 49 -5.65 14.52 -5.56
CA VAL A 49 -5.42 14.68 -4.12
C VAL A 49 -6.75 14.52 -3.40
N ALA A 50 -6.81 13.56 -2.49
CA ALA A 50 -7.93 13.39 -1.58
C ALA A 50 -7.76 14.26 -0.31
N ASP A 51 -8.87 14.54 0.37
CA ASP A 51 -8.94 15.31 1.61
C ASP A 51 -9.08 14.43 2.87
N SER A 52 -9.27 13.13 2.70
CA SER A 52 -9.41 12.16 3.79
C SER A 52 -9.05 10.75 3.33
N VAL A 53 -8.82 9.84 4.29
CA VAL A 53 -8.67 8.40 4.00
C VAL A 53 -9.90 7.88 3.25
N THR A 54 -11.10 8.24 3.70
CA THR A 54 -12.37 7.79 3.09
C THR A 54 -12.50 8.22 1.62
N SER A 55 -12.25 9.49 1.30
CA SER A 55 -12.36 9.97 -0.09
C SER A 55 -11.29 9.36 -0.99
N ALA A 56 -10.10 9.09 -0.47
CA ALA A 56 -9.02 8.42 -1.20
C ALA A 56 -9.39 6.98 -1.61
N VAL A 57 -9.98 6.20 -0.70
CA VAL A 57 -10.16 4.74 -0.89
C VAL A 57 -11.52 4.33 -1.44
N THR A 58 -12.52 5.20 -1.35
CA THR A 58 -13.88 4.93 -1.86
C THR A 58 -13.78 4.55 -3.33
N GLY A 59 -14.14 3.32 -3.74
CA GLY A 59 -14.08 2.87 -5.13
C GLY A 59 -12.69 2.47 -5.65
N ALA A 60 -11.66 2.48 -4.80
CA ALA A 60 -10.33 2.01 -5.19
C ALA A 60 -10.28 0.47 -5.28
N GLU A 61 -9.67 -0.04 -6.34
CA GLU A 61 -9.44 -1.49 -6.54
C GLU A 61 -8.16 -1.95 -5.83
N PHE A 62 -7.16 -1.07 -5.79
CA PHE A 62 -5.94 -1.26 -5.03
C PHE A 62 -5.70 -0.08 -4.09
N ILE A 63 -5.21 -0.40 -2.91
CA ILE A 63 -4.83 0.56 -1.89
C ILE A 63 -3.39 0.25 -1.51
N ILE A 64 -2.51 1.24 -1.57
CA ILE A 64 -1.11 1.12 -1.20
C ILE A 64 -0.87 2.00 0.03
N THR A 65 -0.25 1.45 1.08
CA THR A 65 0.11 2.23 2.27
C THR A 65 1.59 2.14 2.58
N SER A 66 2.14 3.24 3.10
CA SER A 66 3.51 3.30 3.62
C SER A 66 3.56 4.24 4.82
N LEU A 67 3.26 3.70 5.99
CA LEU A 67 3.00 4.44 7.23
C LEU A 67 4.15 4.27 8.24
N PRO A 68 4.27 5.18 9.24
CA PRO A 68 5.40 5.18 10.17
C PRO A 68 5.50 3.95 11.08
N ALA A 69 4.39 3.50 11.68
CA ALA A 69 4.39 2.41 12.64
C ALA A 69 3.00 1.76 12.81
N ASP A 70 2.93 0.80 13.74
CA ASP A 70 1.71 0.08 14.10
C ASP A 70 0.53 1.00 14.43
N GLN A 71 0.79 2.11 15.12
CA GLN A 71 -0.25 3.04 15.55
C GLN A 71 -0.94 3.70 14.35
N GLU A 72 -0.17 4.23 13.40
CA GLU A 72 -0.73 4.91 12.23
C GLU A 72 -1.44 3.93 11.30
N LEU A 73 -0.92 2.71 11.16
CA LEU A 73 -1.59 1.67 10.39
C LEU A 73 -2.94 1.29 11.01
N GLN A 74 -3.03 1.19 12.34
CA GLN A 74 -4.30 0.92 13.00
C GLN A 74 -5.31 2.05 12.79
N VAL A 75 -4.89 3.32 12.92
CA VAL A 75 -5.76 4.48 12.66
C VAL A 75 -6.28 4.45 11.22
N VAL A 76 -5.40 4.24 10.24
CA VAL A 76 -5.81 4.11 8.83
C VAL A 76 -6.75 2.93 8.64
N ALA A 77 -6.50 1.77 9.27
CA ALA A 77 -7.39 0.62 9.16
C ALA A 77 -8.80 0.91 9.70
N ASP A 78 -8.92 1.61 10.83
CA ASP A 78 -10.21 1.94 11.45
C ASP A 78 -11.06 2.87 10.57
N GLU A 79 -10.43 3.77 9.80
CA GLU A 79 -11.10 4.66 8.85
C GLU A 79 -11.37 4.00 7.48
N LEU A 80 -10.43 3.19 7.02
CA LEU A 80 -10.43 2.60 5.68
C LEU A 80 -11.36 1.40 5.56
N VAL A 81 -11.32 0.46 6.51
CA VAL A 81 -12.07 -0.81 6.42
C VAL A 81 -13.58 -0.59 6.26
N PRO A 82 -14.24 0.37 6.94
CA PRO A 82 -15.67 0.63 6.74
C PRO A 82 -16.04 1.11 5.33
N THR A 83 -15.08 1.61 4.55
CA THR A 83 -15.29 2.24 3.23
C THR A 83 -14.57 1.50 2.11
N ILE A 84 -13.92 0.37 2.43
CA ILE A 84 -13.18 -0.44 1.47
C ILE A 84 -14.13 -1.04 0.42
N THR A 85 -13.71 -1.01 -0.83
CA THR A 85 -14.47 -1.63 -1.92
C THR A 85 -14.40 -3.15 -1.80
N THR A 86 -15.54 -3.82 -1.90
CA THR A 86 -15.59 -5.30 -1.94
C THR A 86 -14.66 -5.84 -3.02
N GLY A 87 -13.82 -6.80 -2.65
CA GLY A 87 -12.85 -7.44 -3.53
C GLY A 87 -11.55 -6.66 -3.76
N ALA A 88 -11.42 -5.44 -3.22
CA ALA A 88 -10.21 -4.62 -3.32
C ALA A 88 -9.03 -5.29 -2.62
N VAL A 89 -7.82 -4.93 -3.06
CA VAL A 89 -6.56 -5.42 -2.47
C VAL A 89 -5.79 -4.27 -1.84
N TRP A 90 -5.67 -4.30 -0.52
CA TRP A 90 -4.83 -3.39 0.24
C TRP A 90 -3.43 -4.00 0.45
N VAL A 91 -2.41 -3.36 -0.13
CA VAL A 91 -1.00 -3.69 0.01
C VAL A 91 -0.32 -2.71 0.97
N ASP A 92 0.10 -3.20 2.14
CA ASP A 92 0.79 -2.39 3.13
C ASP A 92 2.30 -2.59 3.09
N HIS A 93 3.05 -1.54 2.76
CA HIS A 93 4.51 -1.53 2.75
C HIS A 93 5.13 -1.02 4.06
N SER A 94 4.30 -0.68 5.05
CA SER A 94 4.75 -0.28 6.38
C SER A 94 5.55 -1.40 7.05
N THR A 95 6.54 -1.04 7.86
CA THR A 95 7.25 -2.02 8.71
C THR A 95 6.55 -2.04 10.06
N VAL A 96 5.67 -3.04 10.26
CA VAL A 96 4.81 -3.16 11.45
C VAL A 96 4.92 -4.55 12.07
N SER A 97 4.32 -4.74 13.25
CA SER A 97 4.27 -6.05 13.87
C SER A 97 3.43 -7.04 13.06
N ALA A 98 3.91 -8.29 12.97
CA ALA A 98 3.15 -9.39 12.35
C ALA A 98 1.80 -9.65 13.05
N ARG A 99 1.68 -9.30 14.34
CA ARG A 99 0.43 -9.37 15.08
C ARG A 99 -0.58 -8.37 14.52
N LEU A 100 -0.18 -7.11 14.35
CA LEU A 100 -1.05 -6.09 13.78
C LEU A 100 -1.47 -6.44 12.34
N ALA A 101 -0.52 -6.86 11.51
CA ALA A 101 -0.81 -7.28 10.13
C ALA A 101 -1.91 -8.35 10.06
N ARG A 102 -1.90 -9.32 10.99
CA ARG A 102 -2.95 -10.36 11.09
C ARG A 102 -4.28 -9.79 11.57
N THR A 103 -4.27 -8.88 12.53
CA THR A 103 -5.48 -8.19 13.01
C THR A 103 -6.13 -7.39 11.88
N VAL A 104 -5.36 -6.57 11.16
CA VAL A 104 -5.84 -5.79 10.02
C VAL A 104 -6.37 -6.71 8.93
N ASN A 105 -5.65 -7.78 8.61
CA ASN A 105 -6.13 -8.78 7.64
C ASN A 105 -7.50 -9.35 8.02
N ALA A 106 -7.72 -9.69 9.29
CA ALA A 106 -9.00 -10.22 9.75
C ALA A 106 -10.14 -9.19 9.56
N SER A 107 -9.90 -7.93 9.90
CA SER A 107 -10.87 -6.84 9.71
C SER A 107 -11.19 -6.61 8.23
N VAL A 108 -10.17 -6.58 7.37
CA VAL A 108 -10.33 -6.40 5.92
C VAL A 108 -11.07 -7.60 5.29
N SER A 109 -10.77 -8.82 5.74
CA SER A 109 -11.45 -10.04 5.27
C SER A 109 -12.93 -10.06 5.66
N ALA A 110 -13.26 -9.54 6.85
CA ALA A 110 -14.65 -9.42 7.30
C ALA A 110 -15.47 -8.40 6.48
N ALA A 111 -14.80 -7.53 5.72
CA ALA A 111 -15.39 -6.59 4.77
C ALA A 111 -15.34 -7.08 3.31
N ASP A 112 -15.13 -8.39 3.09
CA ASP A 112 -15.04 -9.02 1.76
C ASP A 112 -13.94 -8.43 0.86
N ALA A 113 -12.83 -7.96 1.45
CA ALA A 113 -11.66 -7.43 0.76
C ALA A 113 -10.38 -8.18 1.20
N TYR A 114 -9.23 -7.83 0.62
CA TYR A 114 -7.97 -8.54 0.82
C TYR A 114 -6.88 -7.61 1.36
N PHE A 115 -6.11 -8.11 2.32
CA PHE A 115 -4.95 -7.39 2.87
C PHE A 115 -3.67 -8.20 2.60
N LEU A 116 -2.61 -7.49 2.21
CA LEU A 116 -1.27 -8.02 2.00
C LEU A 116 -0.27 -7.21 2.82
N ASP A 117 0.35 -7.84 3.83
CA ASP A 117 1.52 -7.25 4.48
C ASP A 117 2.75 -7.44 3.60
N ALA A 118 3.25 -6.35 3.04
CA ALA A 118 4.25 -6.37 1.97
C ALA A 118 5.46 -5.48 2.30
N PRO A 119 6.11 -5.60 3.47
CA PRO A 119 7.28 -4.78 3.78
C PRO A 119 8.39 -4.91 2.72
N VAL A 120 9.21 -3.88 2.62
CA VAL A 120 10.17 -3.73 1.52
C VAL A 120 11.62 -3.65 1.99
N SER A 121 12.55 -4.03 1.11
CA SER A 121 14.00 -3.83 1.24
C SER A 121 14.54 -3.08 0.01
N GLY A 122 15.62 -2.31 0.20
CA GLY A 122 16.24 -1.45 -0.81
C GLY A 122 16.24 0.05 -0.46
N GLY A 123 15.49 0.44 0.58
CA GLY A 123 15.45 1.82 1.08
C GLY A 123 14.92 2.82 0.06
N VAL A 124 15.12 4.11 0.36
CA VAL A 124 14.64 5.22 -0.48
C VAL A 124 15.26 5.18 -1.87
N ASP A 125 16.54 4.83 -1.99
CA ASP A 125 17.22 4.69 -3.29
C ASP A 125 16.59 3.59 -4.15
N GLY A 126 16.21 2.47 -3.53
CA GLY A 126 15.50 1.38 -4.22
C GLY A 126 14.12 1.81 -4.66
N ALA A 127 13.38 2.56 -3.83
CA ALA A 127 12.07 3.10 -4.15
C ALA A 127 12.14 4.09 -5.32
N ARG A 128 13.07 5.04 -5.27
CA ARG A 128 13.30 6.01 -6.34
C ARG A 128 13.62 5.33 -7.67
N LYS A 129 14.40 4.25 -7.65
CA LYS A 129 14.79 3.50 -8.86
C LYS A 129 13.75 2.49 -9.33
N GLY A 130 12.67 2.24 -8.57
CA GLY A 130 11.67 1.22 -8.91
C GLY A 130 12.19 -0.22 -8.81
N VAL A 131 13.18 -0.47 -7.95
CA VAL A 131 13.87 -1.77 -7.87
C VAL A 131 13.74 -2.43 -6.50
N LEU A 132 12.73 -2.07 -5.72
CA LEU A 132 12.49 -2.65 -4.40
C LEU A 132 12.40 -4.18 -4.43
N THR A 133 12.75 -4.78 -3.31
CA THR A 133 12.43 -6.18 -3.00
C THR A 133 11.27 -6.19 -2.02
N VAL A 134 10.19 -6.88 -2.37
CA VAL A 134 8.93 -6.90 -1.62
C VAL A 134 8.66 -8.32 -1.11
N MET A 135 8.43 -8.44 0.20
CA MET A 135 8.19 -9.70 0.89
C MET A 135 6.72 -9.73 1.32
N VAL A 136 5.89 -10.52 0.64
CA VAL A 136 4.43 -10.45 0.78
C VAL A 136 3.89 -11.58 1.65
N GLY A 137 3.18 -11.24 2.72
CA GLY A 137 2.28 -12.14 3.45
C GLY A 137 0.83 -11.89 3.06
N GLY A 138 0.05 -12.95 2.91
CA GLY A 138 -1.40 -12.84 2.68
C GLY A 138 -1.96 -13.90 1.74
N ASP A 139 -3.15 -13.62 1.20
CA ASP A 139 -3.85 -14.50 0.28
C ASP A 139 -3.11 -14.66 -1.07
N GLU A 140 -3.17 -15.86 -1.65
CA GLU A 140 -2.47 -16.18 -2.90
C GLU A 140 -3.13 -15.53 -4.12
N GLY A 141 -4.45 -15.49 -4.18
CA GLY A 141 -5.19 -14.84 -5.27
C GLY A 141 -5.05 -13.32 -5.22
N ALA A 142 -5.09 -12.72 -4.03
CA ALA A 142 -4.79 -11.31 -3.83
C ALA A 142 -3.35 -10.97 -4.24
N PHE A 143 -2.37 -11.81 -3.87
CA PHE A 143 -0.98 -11.65 -4.29
C PHE A 143 -0.85 -11.66 -5.82
N ALA A 144 -1.46 -12.63 -6.51
CA ALA A 144 -1.39 -12.72 -7.97
C ALA A 144 -1.99 -11.48 -8.67
N ARG A 145 -3.01 -10.85 -8.08
CA ARG A 145 -3.59 -9.60 -8.59
C ARG A 145 -2.71 -8.38 -8.28
N ALA A 146 -2.06 -8.35 -7.12
CA ALA A 146 -1.21 -7.23 -6.70
C ALA A 146 0.18 -7.23 -7.34
N GLU A 147 0.72 -8.40 -7.70
CA GLU A 147 2.06 -8.53 -8.30
C GLU A 147 2.32 -7.60 -9.49
N PRO A 148 1.44 -7.48 -10.52
CA PRO A 148 1.66 -6.55 -11.62
C PRO A 148 1.62 -5.07 -11.20
N VAL A 149 0.81 -4.72 -10.20
CA VAL A 149 0.74 -3.34 -9.68
C VAL A 149 2.04 -2.99 -8.95
N VAL A 150 2.43 -3.84 -8.00
CA VAL A 150 3.67 -3.72 -7.22
C VAL A 150 4.91 -3.75 -8.13
N GLY A 151 4.82 -4.44 -9.26
CA GLY A 151 5.86 -4.50 -10.29
C GLY A 151 6.23 -3.16 -10.91
N SER A 152 5.39 -2.12 -10.75
CA SER A 152 5.70 -0.76 -11.21
C SER A 152 6.86 -0.13 -10.43
N TYR A 153 7.09 -0.54 -9.18
CA TYR A 153 8.11 0.03 -8.28
C TYR A 153 9.03 -1.01 -7.62
N ALA A 154 8.91 -2.28 -8.02
CA ALA A 154 9.69 -3.39 -7.46
C ALA A 154 10.26 -4.30 -8.53
N SER A 155 11.50 -4.75 -8.32
CA SER A 155 12.19 -5.69 -9.22
C SER A 155 12.09 -7.15 -8.75
N ARG A 156 11.80 -7.36 -7.46
CA ARG A 156 11.63 -8.69 -6.87
C ARG A 156 10.43 -8.70 -5.95
N ILE A 157 9.48 -9.56 -6.23
CA ILE A 157 8.25 -9.69 -5.45
C ILE A 157 8.07 -11.19 -5.15
N ARG A 158 7.94 -11.53 -3.86
CA ARG A 158 7.79 -12.93 -3.44
C ARG A 158 6.76 -13.04 -2.32
N ARG A 159 5.85 -14.00 -2.47
CA ARG A 159 4.94 -14.40 -1.40
C ARG A 159 5.68 -15.31 -0.42
N MET A 160 5.68 -14.91 0.85
CA MET A 160 6.37 -15.59 1.96
C MET A 160 5.43 -16.52 2.75
N GLY A 161 4.12 -16.41 2.53
CA GLY A 161 3.11 -17.23 3.18
C GLY A 161 1.80 -16.47 3.39
N GLY A 162 1.04 -16.90 4.40
CA GLY A 162 -0.20 -16.22 4.81
C GLY A 162 0.04 -14.90 5.57
N PRO A 163 -1.03 -14.31 6.13
CA PRO A 163 -0.96 -13.01 6.81
C PRO A 163 0.09 -12.93 7.92
N GLY A 164 0.87 -11.85 7.90
CA GLY A 164 2.00 -11.56 8.78
C GLY A 164 3.32 -12.21 8.35
N ALA A 165 3.34 -13.08 7.33
CA ALA A 165 4.57 -13.74 6.89
C ALA A 165 5.57 -12.76 6.23
N GLY A 166 5.09 -11.70 5.58
CA GLY A 166 5.92 -10.63 5.04
C GLY A 166 6.66 -9.90 6.16
N GLN A 167 5.93 -9.47 7.20
CA GLN A 167 6.53 -8.83 8.38
C GLN A 167 7.51 -9.74 9.12
N LEU A 168 7.16 -11.02 9.32
CA LEU A 168 8.08 -12.00 9.92
C LEU A 168 9.39 -12.14 9.13
N THR A 169 9.28 -12.18 7.80
CA THR A 169 10.44 -12.23 6.91
C THR A 169 11.27 -10.95 7.05
N LYS A 170 10.63 -9.78 7.08
CA LYS A 170 11.33 -8.50 7.20
C LYS A 170 12.10 -8.39 8.51
N MET A 171 11.55 -8.89 9.61
CA MET A 171 12.21 -8.84 10.93
C MET A 171 13.48 -9.69 11.02
N VAL A 172 13.65 -10.69 10.16
CA VAL A 172 14.86 -11.53 10.11
C VAL A 172 15.85 -11.09 9.02
N ASN A 173 15.49 -10.10 8.18
CA ASN A 173 16.29 -9.59 7.07
C ASN A 173 17.23 -8.47 7.49
#